data_AF-A0A1I9G814-F1
#
_entry.id   AF-A0A1I9G814-F1
#
_cell.length_a   1.000
_cell.length_b   1.000
_cell.length_c   1.000
_cell.angle_alpha   90.00
_cell.angle_beta   90.00
_cell.angle_gamma   90.00
#
_symmetry.space_group_name_H-M   'P 1'
#
loop_
_entity.id
_entity.type
_entity.pdbx_description
1 polymer ?
#
loop_
_entity_poly.entity_id
_entity_poly.type
_entity_poly.pdbx_seq_one_letter_code
_entity_poly.pdbx_strand_id
1 'polypeptide(L)'
;SSFHFRGYVLQHAYPRLDIHVSTGINHLLKSPFCVHPKTGLIAVPINPNQISNMDISKLPRIDPLINKKFFSEIKHCSLRPFVETFEEFVNNLICGNNSICNQ
;
A
#
# COMPACT_ATOMS: atom_id res chain seq x y z
N SER A 1 31.48 -18.34 16.56
CA SER A 1 30.16 -17.96 17.12
C SER A 1 29.33 -17.05 16.21
N SER A 2 29.90 -16.23 15.30
CA SER A 2 29.15 -15.28 14.44
C SER A 2 28.15 -15.91 13.43
N PHE A 3 28.45 -17.06 12.83
CA PHE A 3 27.59 -17.69 11.83
C PHE A 3 26.23 -18.14 12.40
N HIS A 4 26.21 -18.72 13.60
CA HIS A 4 24.98 -19.15 14.27
C HIS A 4 24.07 -17.97 14.59
N PHE A 5 24.65 -16.84 15.01
CA PHE A 5 23.88 -15.62 15.25
C PHE A 5 23.26 -15.06 13.96
N ARG A 6 24.00 -15.05 12.85
CA ARG A 6 23.45 -14.63 11.54
C ARG A 6 22.30 -15.54 11.10
N GLY A 7 22.42 -16.85 11.28
CA GLY A 7 21.34 -17.81 10.99
C GLY A 7 20.09 -17.53 11.84
N TYR A 8 20.27 -17.26 13.13
CA TYR A 8 19.19 -16.88 14.03
C TYR A 8 18.47 -15.60 13.57
N VAL A 9 19.23 -14.54 13.22
CA VAL A 9 18.66 -13.27 12.73
C VAL A 9 17.87 -13.50 11.43
N LEU A 10 18.43 -14.21 10.45
CA LEU A 10 17.73 -14.47 9.19
C LEU A 10 16.44 -15.28 9.40
N GLN A 11 16.47 -16.30 10.24
CA GLN A 11 15.29 -17.14 10.50
C GLN A 11 14.12 -16.36 11.12
N HIS A 12 14.41 -15.32 11.91
CA HIS A 12 13.41 -14.58 12.68
C HIS A 12 13.04 -13.22 12.08
N ALA A 13 13.96 -12.55 11.37
CA ALA A 13 13.76 -11.21 10.85
C ALA A 13 13.64 -11.15 9.32
N TYR A 14 14.09 -12.16 8.58
CA TYR A 14 13.95 -12.16 7.12
C TYR A 14 12.48 -12.43 6.72
N PRO A 15 11.91 -11.66 5.76
CA PRO A 15 10.53 -11.84 5.33
C PRO A 15 10.34 -13.21 4.66
N ARG A 16 9.29 -13.92 5.06
CA ARG A 16 8.89 -15.17 4.41
C ARG A 16 8.05 -14.82 3.17
N LEU A 17 8.60 -15.06 1.99
CA LEU A 17 7.94 -14.77 0.72
C LEU A 17 7.01 -15.91 0.33
N ASP A 18 5.78 -15.56 -0.06
CA ASP A 18 4.87 -16.51 -0.70
C ASP A 18 5.27 -16.65 -2.19
N ILE A 19 5.87 -17.78 -2.54
CA ILE A 19 6.42 -18.00 -3.88
C ILE A 19 5.34 -18.11 -4.96
N HIS A 20 4.13 -18.58 -4.62
CA HIS A 20 3.08 -18.83 -5.59
C HIS A 20 2.48 -17.54 -6.14
N VAL A 21 2.53 -16.44 -5.37
CA VAL A 21 2.04 -15.14 -5.83
C VAL A 21 2.99 -14.44 -6.82
N SER A 22 4.25 -14.90 -6.91
CA SER A 22 5.29 -14.27 -7.74
C SER A 22 5.72 -15.09 -8.96
N THR A 23 5.37 -16.38 -9.02
CA THR A 23 5.85 -17.31 -10.05
C THR A 23 4.88 -17.51 -11.22
N GLY A 24 3.58 -17.41 -10.98
CA GLY A 24 2.55 -17.56 -12.00
C GLY A 24 2.08 -16.22 -12.57
N ILE A 25 2.03 -16.11 -13.91
CA ILE A 25 1.55 -14.89 -14.59
C ILE A 25 0.04 -14.65 -14.45
N ASN A 26 -0.74 -15.69 -14.13
CA ASN A 26 -2.20 -15.65 -14.03
C ASN A 26 -2.69 -15.52 -12.57
N HIS A 27 -1.80 -15.23 -11.62
CA HIS A 27 -2.17 -15.12 -10.21
C HIS A 27 -3.02 -13.86 -9.99
N LEU A 28 -4.21 -14.04 -9.37
CA LEU A 28 -5.08 -12.92 -9.04
C LEU A 28 -4.65 -12.31 -7.70
N LEU A 29 -4.37 -11.01 -7.70
CA LEU A 29 -4.08 -10.23 -6.51
C LEU A 29 -5.20 -9.24 -6.21
N LYS A 30 -5.28 -8.84 -4.94
CA LYS A 30 -6.26 -7.85 -4.49
C LYS A 30 -5.96 -6.50 -5.16
N SER A 31 -6.98 -5.88 -5.75
CA SER A 31 -6.87 -4.53 -6.30
C SER A 31 -6.62 -3.48 -5.19
N PRO A 32 -5.86 -2.41 -5.46
CA PRO A 32 -5.76 -1.27 -4.56
C PRO A 32 -7.14 -0.71 -4.18
N PHE A 33 -7.24 -0.17 -2.97
CA PHE A 33 -8.44 0.41 -2.38
C PHE A 33 -9.63 -0.56 -2.17
N CYS A 34 -9.46 -1.86 -2.40
CA CYS A 34 -10.50 -2.84 -2.05
C CYS A 34 -10.71 -2.93 -0.52
N VAL A 35 -11.98 -2.95 -0.11
CA VAL A 35 -12.39 -3.17 1.28
C VAL A 35 -12.17 -4.63 1.66
N HIS A 36 -11.52 -4.88 2.79
CA HIS A 36 -11.40 -6.23 3.35
C HIS A 36 -12.71 -6.62 4.06
N PRO A 37 -13.39 -7.71 3.64
CA PRO A 37 -14.77 -7.97 4.04
C PRO A 37 -14.94 -8.19 5.55
N LYS A 38 -13.95 -8.80 6.21
CA LYS A 38 -14.02 -9.12 7.65
C LYS A 38 -13.66 -7.94 8.56
N THR A 39 -12.77 -7.05 8.12
CA THR A 39 -12.23 -5.97 8.98
C THR A 39 -12.77 -4.60 8.62
N GLY A 40 -13.37 -4.45 7.43
CA GLY A 40 -13.78 -3.15 6.89
C GLY A 40 -12.62 -2.24 6.50
N LEU A 41 -11.36 -2.68 6.67
CA LEU A 41 -10.17 -1.90 6.32
C LEU A 41 -10.00 -1.79 4.81
N ILE A 42 -9.54 -0.62 4.35
CA ILE A 42 -9.25 -0.35 2.95
C ILE A 42 -7.79 -0.70 2.65
N ALA A 43 -7.55 -1.41 1.54
CA ALA A 43 -6.20 -1.70 1.05
C ALA A 43 -5.55 -0.43 0.46
N VAL A 44 -4.94 0.38 1.32
CA VAL A 44 -4.31 1.63 0.91
C VAL A 44 -2.85 1.44 0.46
N PRO A 45 -2.38 2.21 -0.54
CA PRO A 45 -0.96 2.28 -0.88
C PRO A 45 -0.13 2.79 0.30
N ILE A 46 1.10 2.29 0.43
CA ILE A 46 2.03 2.64 1.51
C ILE A 46 3.28 3.25 0.91
N ASN A 47 3.69 4.42 1.40
CA ASN A 47 4.98 5.01 1.07
C ASN A 47 6.09 4.33 1.91
N PRO A 48 7.10 3.69 1.29
CA PRO A 48 8.20 3.04 2.01
C PRO A 48 8.93 3.97 2.98
N ASN A 49 9.04 5.25 2.63
CA ASN A 49 9.75 6.26 3.43
C ASN A 49 9.02 6.66 4.71
N GLN A 50 7.74 6.31 4.83
CA GLN A 50 6.88 6.69 5.97
C GLN A 50 6.45 5.48 6.80
N ILE A 51 6.91 4.28 6.44
CA ILE A 51 6.43 3.02 7.04
C ILE A 51 6.72 2.91 8.54
N SER A 52 7.84 3.47 9.00
CA SER A 52 8.22 3.48 10.41
C SER A 52 7.28 4.30 11.30
N ASN A 53 6.58 5.28 10.71
CA ASN A 53 5.69 6.19 11.42
C ASN A 53 4.21 5.80 11.26
N MET A 54 3.92 4.72 10.51
CA MET A 54 2.56 4.32 10.20
C MET A 54 1.91 3.57 11.37
N ASP A 55 0.77 4.07 11.82
CA ASP A 55 -0.05 3.40 12.84
C ASP A 55 -1.15 2.57 12.17
N ILE A 56 -1.01 1.24 12.24
CA ILE A 56 -1.94 0.27 11.62
C ILE A 56 -3.37 0.44 12.16
N SER A 57 -3.53 0.87 13.42
CA SER A 57 -4.85 1.06 14.05
C SER A 57 -5.63 2.25 13.48
N LYS A 58 -4.91 3.19 12.86
CA LYS A 58 -5.47 4.42 12.25
C LYS A 58 -5.75 4.28 10.75
N LEU A 59 -5.54 3.11 10.17
CA LEU A 59 -5.83 2.87 8.76
C LEU A 59 -7.33 3.05 8.45
N PRO A 60 -7.66 3.58 7.26
CA PRO A 60 -9.03 3.93 6.94
C PRO A 60 -9.93 2.69 6.84
N ARG A 61 -11.10 2.78 7.49
CA ARG A 61 -12.17 1.79 7.43
C ARG A 61 -13.34 2.33 6.61
N ILE A 62 -14.11 1.42 6.02
CA ILE A 62 -15.28 1.75 5.22
C ILE A 62 -16.45 2.30 6.07
N ASP A 63 -16.59 1.83 7.32
CA ASP A 63 -17.70 2.16 8.22
C ASP A 63 -17.90 3.70 8.39
N PRO A 64 -16.87 4.48 8.78
CA PRO A 64 -17.00 5.94 8.91
C PRO A 64 -17.11 6.68 7.56
N LEU A 65 -16.71 6.05 6.46
CA LEU A 65 -16.69 6.68 5.14
C LEU A 65 -18.07 6.68 4.48
N ILE A 66 -18.83 5.61 4.65
CA ILE A 66 -20.21 5.51 4.13
C ILE A 66 -21.12 6.55 4.78
N ASN A 67 -20.93 6.82 6.07
CA ASN A 67 -21.78 7.74 6.83
C ASN A 67 -21.47 9.23 6.57
N LYS A 68 -20.28 9.55 6.06
CA LYS A 68 -19.91 10.91 5.65
C LYS A 68 -20.42 11.14 4.22
N LYS A 69 -21.46 11.96 4.06
CA LYS A 69 -22.07 12.29 2.76
C LYS A 69 -21.00 12.52 1.67
N PHE A 70 -21.09 11.74 0.61
CA PHE A 70 -20.10 11.52 -0.46
C PHE A 70 -19.62 12.75 -1.25
N PHE A 71 -20.17 13.96 -1.03
CA PHE A 71 -20.05 15.06 -2.00
C PHE A 71 -19.40 16.36 -1.52
N SER A 72 -19.30 16.65 -0.21
CA SER A 72 -18.80 17.98 0.21
C SER A 72 -17.37 18.02 0.73
N GLU A 73 -16.79 16.92 1.25
CA GLU A 73 -15.48 16.99 1.94
C GLU A 73 -14.57 15.77 1.72
N ILE A 74 -14.34 15.35 0.47
CA ILE A 74 -13.21 14.46 0.15
C ILE A 74 -11.88 15.10 0.61
N LYS A 75 -11.83 16.44 0.70
CA LYS A 75 -10.68 17.20 1.17
C LYS A 75 -10.27 16.94 2.63
N HIS A 76 -11.18 16.49 3.50
CA HIS A 76 -10.92 16.17 4.92
C HIS A 76 -11.08 14.69 5.27
N CYS A 77 -11.07 13.82 4.26
CA CYS A 77 -11.24 12.39 4.43
C CYS A 77 -9.93 11.70 4.85
N SER A 78 -9.99 10.75 5.80
CA SER A 78 -8.83 9.95 6.22
C SER A 78 -8.21 9.12 5.10
N LEU A 79 -8.91 8.96 3.97
CA LEU A 79 -8.44 8.25 2.78
C LEU A 79 -7.56 9.13 1.88
N ARG A 80 -7.69 10.45 1.95
CA ARG A 80 -7.05 11.39 1.02
C ARG A 80 -5.52 11.27 0.93
N PRO A 81 -4.76 11.15 2.04
CA PRO A 81 -3.31 11.02 1.96
C PRO A 81 -2.85 9.80 1.15
N PHE A 82 -3.65 8.72 1.18
CA PHE A 82 -3.36 7.49 0.43
C PHE A 82 -3.72 7.60 -1.05
N VAL A 83 -4.72 8.41 -1.39
CA VAL A 83 -5.03 8.76 -2.78
C VAL A 83 -3.90 9.61 -3.37
N GLU A 84 -3.45 10.63 -2.65
CA GLU A 84 -2.33 11.49 -3.07
C GLU A 84 -1.05 10.66 -3.28
N THR A 85 -0.75 9.71 -2.39
CA THR A 85 0.36 8.75 -2.56
C THR A 85 0.22 7.94 -3.85
N PHE A 86 -0.99 7.50 -4.19
CA PHE A 86 -1.24 6.72 -5.40
C PHE A 86 -1.15 7.58 -6.67
N GLU A 87 -1.69 8.79 -6.63
CA GLU A 87 -1.61 9.76 -7.72
C GLU A 87 -0.15 10.09 -8.04
N GLU A 88 0.69 10.32 -7.03
CA GLU A 88 2.13 10.52 -7.22
C GLU A 88 2.78 9.32 -7.92
N PHE A 89 2.49 8.09 -7.47
CA PHE A 89 2.98 6.88 -8.12
C PHE A 89 2.55 6.78 -9.59
N VAL A 90 1.27 7.00 -9.89
CA VAL A 90 0.74 6.95 -11.26
C VAL A 90 1.33 8.05 -12.13
N ASN A 91 1.42 9.28 -11.62
CA ASN A 91 2.02 10.40 -12.33
C ASN A 91 3.49 10.13 -12.66
N ASN A 92 4.25 9.53 -11.75
CA ASN A 92 5.63 9.14 -12.01
C ASN A 92 5.76 8.06 -13.09
N LEU A 93 4.81 7.12 -13.18
CA LEU A 93 4.79 6.14 -14.27
C LEU A 93 4.46 6.79 -15.62
N ILE A 94 3.50 7.72 -15.66
CA ILE A 94 3.11 8.39 -16.91
C ILE A 94 4.20 9.35 -17.37
N CYS A 95 4.74 10.19 -16.47
CA CYS A 95 5.75 11.19 -16.79
C CYS A 95 7.15 10.61 -16.98
N GLY A 96 7.50 9.53 -16.27
CA GLY A 96 8.77 8.81 -16.45
C GLY A 96 8.90 8.14 -17.82
N ASN A 97 7.78 7.90 -18.51
CA ASN A 97 7.74 7.43 -19.89
C ASN A 97 7.86 8.57 -20.92
N ASN A 98 7.74 9.84 -20.49
CA ASN A 98 7.71 11.03 -21.36
C ASN A 98 9.03 11.81 -21.40
N SER A 99 10.17 11.23 -21.01
CA SER A 99 11.49 11.82 -21.31
C SER A 99 11.83 11.87 -22.82
N ILE A 100 10.88 11.55 -23.71
CA ILE A 100 10.98 11.74 -25.17
C ILE A 100 10.12 12.94 -25.64
N CYS A 101 9.24 13.50 -24.82
CA CYS A 101 8.38 14.62 -25.20
C CYS A 101 8.85 15.93 -24.55
N ASN A 102 10.08 16.34 -24.85
CA ASN A 102 10.55 17.74 -24.82
C ASN A 102 11.97 17.79 -25.41
N GLN A 103 12.04 17.65 -26.74
CA GLN A 103 13.09 18.23 -27.55
C GLN A 103 12.47 18.81 -28.82
#